data_AF-A0A7S2Z489-F1
#
_entry.id   AF-A0A7S2Z489-F1
#
_cell.length_a   1.000
_cell.length_b   1.000
_cell.length_c   1.000
_cell.angle_alpha   90.00
_cell.angle_beta   90.00
_cell.angle_gamma   90.00
#
_symmetry.space_group_name_H-M   'P 1'
#
loop_
_entity.id
_entity.type
_entity.pdbx_description
1 polymer ?
#
loop_
_entity_poly.entity_id
_entity_poly.type
_entity_poly.pdbx_seq_one_letter_code
_entity_poly.pdbx_strand_id
1 'polypeptide(L)'
;MLTHAKEQLETPAEIEGLPYAIGDLALSEKFKFKALENELEIGRIYVRLYNDCPTFPLKDHSHFMQCLAVYIGNNSKHMLAQDVSNPADKWSCDHLISALRAALNVVT
;
A
#
# COMPACT_ATOMS: atom_id res chain seq x y z
N MET A 1 -51.44 15.93 21.13
CA MET A 1 -50.49 16.57 20.19
C MET A 1 -49.20 16.81 20.94
N LEU A 2 -48.13 16.07 20.61
CA LEU A 2 -46.78 16.39 21.08
C LEU A 2 -45.95 16.75 19.85
N THR A 3 -45.59 18.03 19.76
CA THR A 3 -44.64 18.56 18.77
C THR A 3 -43.23 18.15 19.18
N HIS A 4 -42.61 17.26 18.41
CA HIS A 4 -41.17 16.99 18.54
C HIS A 4 -40.40 18.19 17.98
N ALA A 5 -39.76 18.95 18.87
CA ALA A 5 -38.78 19.96 18.48
C ALA A 5 -37.58 19.24 17.86
N LYS A 6 -37.20 19.66 16.64
CA LYS A 6 -35.96 19.23 16.01
C LYS A 6 -34.80 19.83 16.81
N GLU A 7 -34.14 19.00 17.61
CA GLU A 7 -32.84 19.32 18.18
C GLU A 7 -31.84 19.40 17.03
N GLN A 8 -31.50 20.64 16.65
CA GLN A 8 -30.40 20.91 15.73
C GLN A 8 -29.11 20.56 16.49
N LEU A 9 -28.37 19.58 15.96
CA LEU A 9 -27.01 19.30 16.40
C LEU A 9 -26.14 20.48 15.97
N GLU A 10 -26.07 21.52 16.80
CA GLU A 10 -25.07 22.57 16.62
C GLU A 10 -23.70 21.94 16.89
N THR A 11 -22.94 21.71 15.81
CA THR A 11 -21.52 21.39 15.92
C THR A 11 -20.83 22.51 16.71
N PRO A 12 -20.19 22.22 17.84
CA PRO A 12 -19.52 23.24 18.65
C PRO A 12 -18.49 23.98 17.80
N ALA A 13 -18.50 25.31 17.85
CA ALA A 13 -17.62 26.22 17.11
C ALA A 13 -16.11 26.09 17.44
N GLU A 14 -15.72 25.06 18.20
CA GLU A 14 -14.38 24.86 18.74
C GLU A 14 -13.53 23.85 17.94
N ILE A 15 -14.09 23.25 16.88
CA ILE A 15 -13.39 22.24 16.06
C ILE A 15 -12.68 22.87 14.84
N GLU A 16 -12.79 24.18 14.60
CA GLU A 16 -12.20 24.84 13.41
C GLU A 16 -10.67 25.02 13.45
N GLY A 17 -9.98 24.60 14.52
CA GLY A 17 -8.52 24.79 14.68
C GLY A 17 -7.68 23.53 14.84
N LEU A 18 -8.29 22.35 14.84
CA LEU A 18 -7.54 21.10 15.08
C LEU A 18 -7.02 20.52 13.76
N PRO A 19 -5.73 20.13 13.67
CA PRO A 19 -5.14 19.50 12.47
C PRO A 19 -5.71 18.10 12.17
N TYR A 20 -6.71 17.67 12.95
CA TYR A 20 -7.40 16.41 12.84
C TYR A 20 -8.87 16.70 12.50
N ALA A 21 -9.13 17.38 11.39
CA ALA A 21 -10.46 17.40 10.83
C ALA A 21 -10.88 15.94 10.62
N ILE A 22 -11.91 15.51 11.36
CA ILE A 22 -12.45 14.16 11.29
C ILE A 22 -12.96 13.96 9.87
N GLY A 23 -12.17 13.30 9.03
CA GLY A 23 -12.47 13.13 7.61
C GLY A 23 -11.40 13.62 6.63
N ASP A 24 -10.20 14.03 7.08
CA ASP A 24 -9.10 14.27 6.16
C ASP A 24 -8.63 12.94 5.53
N LEU A 25 -9.23 12.61 4.38
CA LEU A 25 -8.92 11.43 3.58
C LEU A 25 -7.45 11.44 3.15
N ALA A 26 -6.85 12.61 2.94
CA ALA A 26 -5.44 12.72 2.55
C ALA A 26 -4.51 12.33 3.71
N LEU A 27 -4.90 12.58 4.96
CA LEU A 27 -4.17 12.08 6.12
C LEU A 27 -4.28 10.56 6.24
N SER A 28 -5.48 10.02 6.00
CA SER A 28 -5.71 8.57 6.00
C SER A 28 -4.90 7.85 4.91
N GLU A 29 -4.72 8.45 3.73
CA GLU A 29 -3.89 7.85 2.66
C GLU A 29 -2.39 7.88 2.98
N LYS A 30 -1.93 8.82 3.82
CA LYS A 30 -0.53 8.93 4.26
C LYS A 30 -0.22 8.07 5.48
N PHE A 31 -1.25 7.60 6.17
CA PHE A 31 -1.08 6.77 7.36
C PHE A 31 -0.49 5.40 6.96
N LYS A 32 0.72 5.10 7.45
CA LYS A 32 1.36 3.79 7.34
C LYS A 32 1.80 3.31 8.70
N PHE A 33 1.60 2.02 8.97
CA PHE A 33 2.14 1.38 10.16
C PHE A 33 3.67 1.31 10.05
N LYS A 34 4.38 1.74 11.09
CA LYS A 34 5.86 1.69 11.13
C LYS A 34 6.42 0.29 10.83
N ALA A 35 5.72 -0.76 11.27
CA ALA A 35 6.12 -2.14 11.00
C ALA A 35 6.06 -2.54 9.51
N LEU A 36 5.33 -1.79 8.69
CA LEU A 36 5.14 -2.03 7.25
C LEU A 36 5.97 -1.06 6.39
N GLU A 37 6.82 -0.23 6.98
CA GLU A 37 7.59 0.80 6.26
C GLU A 37 8.58 0.20 5.25
N ASN A 38 9.06 -1.01 5.55
CA ASN A 38 10.03 -1.74 4.72
C ASN A 38 9.38 -2.80 3.83
N GLU A 39 8.05 -2.94 3.85
CA GLU A 39 7.34 -3.93 3.04
C GLU A 39 7.19 -3.47 1.59
N LEU A 40 7.30 -4.41 0.65
CA LEU A 40 7.02 -4.15 -0.75
C LEU A 40 5.51 -4.05 -0.99
N GLU A 41 5.05 -2.83 -1.25
CA GLU A 41 3.67 -2.52 -1.62
C GLU A 41 3.60 -2.13 -3.10
N ILE A 42 2.80 -2.84 -3.89
CA ILE A 42 2.57 -2.57 -5.32
C ILE A 42 1.07 -2.48 -5.56
N GLY A 43 0.59 -1.34 -6.05
CA GLY A 43 -0.84 -1.16 -6.34
C GLY A 43 -1.76 -1.36 -5.12
N ARG A 44 -1.32 -0.91 -3.92
CA ARG A 44 -2.00 -1.10 -2.63
C ARG A 44 -2.07 -2.57 -2.16
N ILE A 45 -1.23 -3.44 -2.71
CA ILE A 45 -1.12 -4.85 -2.34
C ILE A 45 0.27 -5.09 -1.77
N TYR A 46 0.33 -5.65 -0.56
CA TYR A 46 1.58 -6.15 0.01
C TYR A 46 1.96 -7.44 -0.70
N VAL A 47 3.07 -7.39 -1.44
CA VAL A 47 3.50 -8.47 -2.33
C VAL A 47 3.80 -9.75 -1.55
N ARG A 48 4.32 -9.63 -0.32
CA ARG A 48 4.57 -10.77 0.57
C ARG A 48 3.28 -11.52 0.91
N LEU A 49 2.23 -10.80 1.31
CA LEU A 49 0.93 -11.40 1.63
C LEU A 49 0.29 -12.07 0.42
N TYR A 50 0.42 -11.45 -0.76
CA TYR A 50 -0.06 -12.06 -1.99
C TYR A 50 0.70 -13.35 -2.32
N ASN A 51 2.02 -13.37 -2.11
CA ASN A 51 2.82 -14.58 -2.31
C ASN A 51 2.50 -15.71 -1.31
N ASP A 52 2.11 -15.38 -0.08
CA ASP A 52 1.69 -16.35 0.93
C ASP A 52 0.29 -16.94 0.61
N CYS A 53 -0.60 -16.12 0.01
CA CYS A 53 -1.96 -16.50 -0.34
C CYS A 53 -2.30 -16.09 -1.79
N PRO A 54 -1.73 -16.75 -2.82
CA PRO A 54 -1.88 -16.34 -4.22
C PRO A 54 -3.31 -16.50 -4.76
N THR A 55 -4.11 -17.35 -4.12
CA THR A 55 -5.54 -17.53 -4.45
C THR A 55 -6.42 -16.38 -3.97
N PHE A 56 -5.86 -15.38 -3.28
CA PHE A 56 -6.61 -14.22 -2.85
C PHE A 56 -7.13 -13.44 -4.07
N PRO A 57 -8.45 -13.15 -4.14
CA PRO A 57 -9.02 -12.46 -5.28
C PRO A 57 -8.53 -11.01 -5.33
N LEU A 58 -7.69 -10.70 -6.32
CA LEU A 58 -7.34 -9.32 -6.61
C LEU A 58 -8.54 -8.63 -7.28
N LYS A 59 -8.81 -7.39 -6.89
CA LYS A 59 -9.88 -6.58 -7.49
C LYS A 59 -9.62 -6.26 -8.97
N ASP A 60 -8.37 -6.00 -9.30
CA ASP A 60 -7.93 -5.68 -10.66
C ASP A 60 -6.56 -6.34 -10.93
N HIS A 61 -6.59 -7.52 -11.57
CA HIS A 61 -5.39 -8.27 -11.93
C HIS A 61 -4.53 -7.52 -12.96
N SER A 62 -5.17 -6.82 -13.90
CA SER A 62 -4.49 -6.11 -14.99
C SER A 62 -3.69 -4.92 -14.46
N HIS A 63 -4.30 -4.14 -13.57
CA HIS A 63 -3.63 -3.02 -12.92
C HIS A 63 -2.45 -3.49 -12.06
N PHE A 64 -2.66 -4.54 -11.26
CA PHE A 64 -1.59 -5.11 -10.44
C PHE A 64 -0.41 -5.57 -11.31
N MET A 65 -0.67 -6.30 -12.40
CA MET A 65 0.37 -6.77 -13.33
C MET A 65 1.11 -5.62 -14.03
N GLN A 66 0.42 -4.55 -14.41
CA GLN A 66 1.08 -3.35 -14.96
C GLN A 66 2.01 -2.71 -13.94
N CYS A 67 1.54 -2.50 -12.71
CA CYS A 67 2.35 -1.93 -11.64
C CYS A 67 3.57 -2.81 -11.33
N LEU A 68 3.39 -4.14 -11.35
CA LEU A 68 4.44 -5.11 -11.13
C LEU A 68 5.50 -5.08 -12.23
N ALA A 69 5.09 -5.02 -13.49
CA ALA A 69 6.00 -4.91 -14.64
C ALA A 69 6.81 -3.60 -14.60
N VAL A 70 6.17 -2.47 -14.27
CA VAL A 70 6.86 -1.18 -14.10
C VAL A 70 7.86 -1.24 -12.96
N TYR A 71 7.48 -1.84 -11.83
CA TYR A 71 8.38 -1.99 -10.68
C TYR A 71 9.62 -2.83 -11.03
N ILE A 72 9.43 -3.99 -11.67
CA ILE A 72 10.53 -4.87 -12.09
C ILE A 72 11.43 -4.16 -13.09
N GLY A 73 10.86 -3.46 -14.08
CA GLY A 73 11.62 -2.70 -15.08
C GLY A 73 12.52 -1.63 -14.44
N ASN A 74 11.96 -0.84 -13.52
CA ASN A 74 12.69 0.24 -12.85
C ASN A 74 13.80 -0.28 -11.93
N ASN A 75 13.57 -1.41 -11.27
CA ASN A 75 14.50 -1.96 -10.28
C ASN A 75 15.47 -3.01 -10.87
N SER A 76 15.30 -3.41 -12.13
CA SER A 76 16.13 -4.41 -12.82
C SER A 76 17.65 -4.19 -12.71
N LYS A 77 18.08 -2.92 -12.65
CA LYS A 77 19.49 -2.53 -12.52
C LYS A 77 20.12 -3.00 -11.20
N HIS A 78 19.34 -3.11 -10.13
CA HIS A 78 19.81 -3.61 -8.84
C HIS A 78 20.18 -5.09 -8.88
N MET A 79 19.64 -5.87 -9.83
CA MET A 79 20.06 -7.28 -10.00
C MET A 79 21.42 -7.43 -10.65
N LEU A 80 21.86 -6.42 -11.42
CA LEU A 80 23.12 -6.41 -12.15
C LEU A 80 24.26 -5.79 -11.33
N ALA A 81 23.93 -4.92 -10.37
CA ALA A 81 24.88 -4.33 -9.44
C ALA A 81 25.27 -5.36 -8.37
N GLN A 82 26.27 -6.18 -8.70
CA GLN A 82 26.81 -7.23 -7.84
C GLN A 82 27.66 -6.64 -6.69
N ASP A 83 27.03 -6.07 -5.67
CA ASP A 83 27.63 -6.03 -4.33
C ASP A 83 26.60 -6.48 -3.29
N VAL A 84 26.50 -7.80 -3.12
CA VAL A 84 25.62 -8.43 -2.13
C VAL A 84 26.10 -8.17 -0.68
N SER A 85 27.24 -7.51 -0.50
CA SER A 85 27.84 -7.21 0.80
C SER A 85 27.20 -5.99 1.45
N ASN A 86 26.61 -5.08 0.65
CA ASN A 86 25.90 -3.93 1.17
C ASN A 86 24.46 -4.33 1.59
N PRO A 87 24.08 -4.15 2.87
CA PRO A 87 22.78 -4.59 3.34
C PRO A 87 21.62 -3.87 2.61
N ALA A 88 21.78 -2.62 2.18
CA ALA A 88 20.77 -1.89 1.41
C ALA A 88 20.46 -2.55 0.04
N ASP A 89 21.48 -3.07 -0.64
CA ASP A 89 21.32 -3.73 -1.93
C ASP A 89 20.69 -5.12 -1.79
N LYS A 90 20.91 -5.78 -0.64
CA LYS A 90 20.25 -7.06 -0.31
C LYS A 90 18.72 -6.93 -0.24
N TRP A 91 18.18 -5.90 0.43
CA TRP A 91 16.73 -5.67 0.49
C TRP A 91 16.13 -5.37 -0.89
N SER A 92 16.87 -4.72 -1.78
CA SER A 92 16.44 -4.46 -3.16
C SER A 92 16.27 -5.76 -3.96
N CYS A 93 17.22 -6.69 -3.82
CA CYS A 93 17.14 -8.00 -4.45
C CYS A 93 15.97 -8.85 -3.93
N ASP A 94 15.75 -8.89 -2.61
CA ASP A 94 14.65 -9.66 -2.01
C ASP A 94 13.27 -9.14 -2.48
N HIS A 95 13.13 -7.83 -2.64
CA HIS A 95 11.92 -7.21 -3.18
C HIS A 95 11.71 -7.54 -4.67
N LEU A 96 12.77 -7.54 -5.47
CA LEU A 96 12.70 -7.96 -6.88
C LEU A 96 12.30 -9.44 -7.03
N ILE A 97 12.89 -10.33 -6.23
CA ILE A 97 12.54 -11.74 -6.20
C ILE A 97 11.07 -11.92 -5.79
N SER A 98 10.62 -11.18 -4.78
CA SER A 98 9.23 -11.22 -4.32
C SER A 98 8.26 -10.73 -5.40
N ALA A 99 8.63 -9.68 -6.13
CA ALA A 99 7.84 -9.16 -7.26
C ALA A 99 7.77 -10.18 -8.42
N LEU A 100 8.88 -10.81 -8.77
CA LEU A 100 8.92 -11.84 -9.82
C LEU A 100 8.07 -13.06 -9.44
N ARG A 101 8.11 -13.49 -8.17
CA ARG A 101 7.27 -14.57 -7.65
C ARG A 101 5.79 -14.23 -7.73
N ALA A 102 5.43 -12.99 -7.37
CA ALA A 102 4.05 -12.53 -7.49
C ALA A 102 3.58 -12.51 -8.94
N ALA A 103 4.45 -12.12 -9.88
CA ALA A 103 4.12 -12.13 -11.31
C ALA A 103 3.85 -13.55 -11.80
N LEU A 104 4.65 -14.51 -11.36
CA LEU A 104 4.44 -15.92 -11.69
C LEU A 104 3.11 -16.43 -11.14
N ASN A 105 2.80 -16.13 -9.88
CA ASN A 105 1.55 -16.55 -9.23
C ASN A 105 0.27 -16.00 -9.90
N VAL A 106 0.36 -14.87 -10.61
CA VAL A 106 -0.78 -14.33 -11.37
C VAL A 106 -0.97 -15.08 -12.70
N VAL A 107 0.11 -15.63 -13.27
CA VAL A 107 0.10 -16.27 -14.60
C VAL A 107 -0.21 -17.77 -14.51
N THR A 108 0.11 -18.42 -13.39
CA THR A 108 -0.13 -19.85 -13.12
C THR A 108 -1.48 -20.09 -12.44
#